data_AF-A0A8C5JSH8-F1
#
_entry.id   AF-A0A8C5JSH8-F1
#
_cell.length_a   1.000
_cell.length_b   1.000
_cell.length_c   1.000
_cell.angle_alpha   90.00
_cell.angle_beta   90.00
_cell.angle_gamma   90.00
#
_symmetry.space_group_name_H-M   'P 1'
#
loop_
_entity.id
_entity.type
_entity.pdbx_description
1 polymer ?
#
loop_
_entity_poly.entity_id
_entity_poly.type
_entity_poly.pdbx_seq_one_letter_code
_entity_poly.pdbx_strand_id
1 'polypeptide(L)'
;MSPPGPGRPGGAGPEAGSESGSGSVLRSVNTRELSEVVFNNHSPRCVLPVWLDFEGRPRCYPVLQPRSGRVMRSYRGHLWLFRDAGTYDGLLVNQQELFVAAPNVTKADITLPVFTLKERCLQVVRSLVSPMDYRKLDIVQSLYEELEDHPDIWKDLRRLSLERSEALRN
;
A
#
# COMPACT_ATOMS: atom_id res chain seq x y z
N MET A 1 -4.30 -18.02 30.54
CA MET A 1 -5.70 -17.55 30.44
C MET A 1 -6.01 -17.34 28.97
N SER A 2 -6.93 -18.15 28.44
CA SER A 2 -7.36 -18.20 27.03
C SER A 2 -8.41 -17.11 26.72
N PRO A 3 -8.62 -16.70 25.45
CA PRO A 3 -9.72 -15.81 25.08
C PRO A 3 -11.06 -16.57 25.00
N PRO A 4 -12.21 -15.91 25.21
CA PRO A 4 -13.52 -16.57 25.26
C PRO A 4 -14.11 -16.81 23.86
N GLY A 5 -14.85 -17.91 23.70
CA GLY A 5 -15.61 -18.28 22.50
C GLY A 5 -17.01 -17.65 22.42
N PRO A 6 -17.69 -17.73 21.26
CA PRO A 6 -18.92 -16.97 21.01
C PRO A 6 -20.20 -17.77 21.33
N GLY A 7 -21.17 -17.09 21.94
CA GLY A 7 -22.56 -17.54 22.07
C GLY A 7 -23.48 -16.85 21.05
N ARG A 8 -24.42 -17.61 20.49
CA ARG A 8 -25.64 -17.20 19.74
C ARG A 8 -26.71 -18.30 20.02
N PRO A 9 -28.03 -18.13 19.73
CA PRO A 9 -28.65 -17.22 18.75
C PRO A 9 -30.00 -16.56 19.15
N GLY A 10 -30.57 -15.71 18.27
CA GLY A 10 -32.02 -15.47 18.17
C GLY A 10 -32.47 -14.05 17.80
N GLY A 11 -33.14 -13.88 16.65
CA GLY A 11 -33.92 -12.68 16.28
C GLY A 11 -33.80 -12.29 14.79
N ALA A 12 -34.91 -12.34 14.05
CA ALA A 12 -35.01 -12.26 12.59
C ALA A 12 -35.64 -10.94 12.07
N GLY A 13 -35.14 -10.48 10.91
CA GLY A 13 -35.81 -9.60 9.92
C GLY A 13 -35.42 -8.11 9.92
N PRO A 14 -35.46 -7.38 8.77
CA PRO A 14 -35.72 -7.80 7.38
C PRO A 14 -34.48 -7.69 6.46
N GLU A 15 -34.51 -8.45 5.37
CA GLU A 15 -33.57 -8.40 4.27
C GLU A 15 -33.84 -7.16 3.41
N ALA A 16 -32.91 -6.20 3.47
CA ALA A 16 -32.75 -5.19 2.43
C ALA A 16 -31.52 -5.60 1.62
N GLY A 17 -31.78 -6.14 0.42
CA GLY A 17 -30.78 -6.36 -0.60
C GLY A 17 -30.09 -5.04 -0.94
N SER A 18 -28.95 -4.80 -0.33
CA SER A 18 -27.95 -3.85 -0.79
C SER A 18 -26.99 -4.61 -1.69
N GLU A 19 -27.43 -4.92 -2.90
CA GLU A 19 -26.52 -5.11 -4.03
C GLU A 19 -25.91 -3.75 -4.38
N SER A 20 -25.09 -3.23 -3.47
CA SER A 20 -24.23 -2.09 -3.71
C SER A 20 -23.05 -2.60 -4.51
N GLY A 21 -23.02 -2.30 -5.81
CA GLY A 21 -22.01 -2.70 -6.78
C GLY A 21 -20.60 -2.68 -6.17
N SER A 22 -20.12 -3.86 -5.80
CA SER A 22 -18.83 -4.00 -5.14
C SER A 22 -17.75 -4.02 -6.20
N GLY A 23 -17.29 -2.85 -6.62
CA GLY A 23 -15.89 -2.73 -7.04
C GLY A 23 -15.07 -3.32 -5.90
N SER A 24 -14.43 -4.47 -6.11
CA SER A 24 -13.85 -5.26 -5.03
C SER A 24 -12.74 -4.46 -4.35
N VAL A 25 -13.05 -3.86 -3.20
CA VAL A 25 -12.09 -3.10 -2.39
C VAL A 25 -10.91 -3.99 -2.04
N LEU A 26 -9.70 -3.52 -2.30
CA LEU A 26 -8.46 -4.20 -1.94
C LEU A 26 -8.37 -4.38 -0.42
N ARG A 27 -8.38 -5.63 0.05
CA ARG A 27 -8.31 -6.00 1.47
C ARG A 27 -7.72 -7.38 1.65
N SER A 28 -7.08 -7.61 2.79
CA SER A 28 -6.53 -8.93 3.13
C SER A 28 -7.63 -9.96 3.39
N VAL A 29 -7.30 -11.23 3.18
CA VAL A 29 -8.17 -12.36 3.54
C VAL A 29 -7.72 -12.96 4.87
N ASN A 30 -8.67 -13.21 5.79
CA ASN A 30 -8.39 -13.81 7.09
C ASN A 30 -8.41 -15.35 7.02
N THR A 31 -7.36 -15.93 6.42
CA THR A 31 -7.22 -17.39 6.29
C THR A 31 -6.74 -18.06 7.58
N ARG A 32 -6.06 -17.32 8.46
CA ARG A 32 -5.34 -17.83 9.65
C ARG A 32 -4.21 -18.81 9.35
N GLU A 33 -3.86 -18.99 8.08
CA GLU A 33 -2.71 -19.80 7.65
C GLU A 33 -1.45 -18.94 7.70
N LEU A 34 -0.53 -19.27 8.61
CA LEU A 34 0.73 -18.54 8.78
C LEU A 34 1.57 -18.59 7.50
N SER A 35 2.12 -17.45 7.11
CA SER A 35 3.06 -17.32 6.00
C SER A 35 4.20 -16.40 6.45
N GLU A 36 5.37 -16.99 6.69
CA GLU A 36 6.57 -16.23 7.02
C GLU A 36 7.23 -15.73 5.74
N VAL A 37 7.42 -14.42 5.66
CA VAL A 37 7.98 -13.74 4.50
C VAL A 37 9.14 -12.87 4.95
N VAL A 38 10.26 -12.92 4.24
CA VAL A 38 11.37 -12.00 4.46
C VAL A 38 11.18 -10.77 3.59
N PHE A 39 11.00 -9.61 4.21
CA PHE A 39 10.98 -8.32 3.51
C PHE A 39 12.42 -7.84 3.35
N ASN A 40 12.90 -7.78 2.11
CA ASN A 40 14.26 -7.34 1.78
C ASN A 40 14.21 -5.97 1.12
N ASN A 41 14.73 -4.95 1.79
CA ASN A 41 14.85 -3.62 1.22
C ASN A 41 16.14 -3.52 0.38
N HIS A 42 16.01 -3.69 -0.93
CA HIS A 42 17.10 -3.44 -1.89
C HIS A 42 17.14 -1.99 -2.39
N SER A 43 16.27 -1.13 -1.88
CA SER A 43 16.26 0.29 -2.22
C SER A 43 17.22 1.10 -1.33
N PRO A 44 17.64 2.29 -1.77
CA PRO A 44 18.35 3.25 -0.92
C PRO A 44 17.43 4.02 0.04
N ARG A 45 16.11 3.78 0.01
CA ARG A 45 15.12 4.49 0.83
C ARG A 45 14.88 3.78 2.16
N CYS A 46 14.47 4.55 3.16
CA CYS A 46 13.83 4.01 4.37
C CYS A 46 12.42 3.57 3.98
N VAL A 47 12.10 2.28 4.14
CA VAL A 47 10.84 1.72 3.65
C VAL A 47 9.84 1.56 4.78
N LEU A 48 8.63 2.06 4.57
CA LEU A 48 7.46 1.86 5.39
C LEU A 48 6.60 0.72 4.80
N PRO A 49 6.60 -0.48 5.41
CA PRO A 49 5.67 -1.53 5.01
C PRO A 49 4.26 -1.15 5.47
N VAL A 50 3.28 -1.35 4.59
CA VAL A 50 1.88 -1.04 4.88
C VAL A 50 1.04 -2.27 4.54
N TRP A 51 0.38 -2.81 5.56
CA TRP A 51 -0.57 -3.92 5.43
C TRP A 51 -1.97 -3.38 5.21
N LEU A 52 -2.74 -3.94 4.29
CA LEU A 52 -4.17 -3.66 4.19
C LEU A 52 -4.91 -4.61 5.12
N ASP A 53 -5.59 -4.09 6.13
CA ASP A 53 -6.38 -4.94 7.04
C ASP A 53 -7.58 -5.59 6.34
N PHE A 54 -8.39 -6.30 7.11
CA PHE A 54 -9.57 -7.02 6.59
C PHE A 54 -10.67 -6.07 6.11
N GLU A 55 -10.62 -4.81 6.51
CA GLU A 55 -11.50 -3.74 6.05
C GLU A 55 -10.89 -2.93 4.89
N GLY A 56 -9.68 -3.29 4.44
CA GLY A 56 -8.95 -2.58 3.39
C GLY A 56 -8.28 -1.29 3.85
N ARG A 57 -8.17 -1.05 5.16
CA ARG A 57 -7.51 0.13 5.72
C ARG A 57 -6.00 -0.11 5.86
N PRO A 58 -5.16 0.87 5.50
CA PRO A 58 -3.71 0.76 5.60
C PRO A 58 -3.26 0.79 7.06
N ARG A 59 -2.41 -0.17 7.43
CA ARG A 59 -1.77 -0.32 8.74
C ARG A 59 -0.26 -0.29 8.56
N CYS A 60 0.38 0.74 9.08
CA CYS A 60 1.82 0.92 9.00
C CYS A 60 2.56 -0.01 9.96
N TYR A 61 3.66 -0.58 9.48
CA TYR A 61 4.58 -1.40 10.26
C TYR A 61 5.92 -0.68 10.45
N PRO A 62 6.79 -1.16 11.36
CA PRO A 62 8.07 -0.50 11.61
C PRO A 62 8.93 -0.40 10.34
N VAL A 63 9.60 0.75 10.21
CA VAL A 63 10.43 1.07 9.04
C VAL A 63 11.59 0.09 8.88
N LEU A 64 11.85 -0.28 7.64
CA LEU A 64 13.03 -1.04 7.20
C LEU A 64 14.10 -0.05 6.74
N GLN A 65 15.31 -0.19 7.27
CA GLN A 65 16.44 0.63 6.87
C GLN A 65 16.89 0.28 5.44
N PRO A 66 17.55 1.21 4.72
CA PRO A 66 18.16 0.92 3.42
C PRO A 66 19.03 -0.33 3.48
N ARG A 67 18.96 -1.18 2.44
CA ARG A 67 19.81 -2.38 2.32
C ARG A 67 19.68 -3.37 3.49
N SER A 68 18.51 -3.43 4.14
CA SER A 68 18.24 -4.33 5.26
C SER A 68 17.12 -5.32 4.97
N GLY A 69 17.06 -6.42 5.75
CA GLY A 69 16.00 -7.41 5.67
C GLY A 69 15.31 -7.61 7.02
N ARG A 70 14.02 -7.99 7.01
CA ARG A 70 13.27 -8.34 8.22
C ARG A 70 12.33 -9.52 7.94
N VAL A 71 12.36 -10.52 8.82
CA VAL A 71 11.36 -11.59 8.83
C VAL A 71 10.03 -11.02 9.32
N MET A 72 8.98 -11.20 8.53
CA MET A 72 7.62 -10.80 8.83
C MET A 72 6.72 -12.03 8.97
N ARG A 73 6.00 -12.11 10.09
CA ARG A 73 4.95 -13.10 10.29
C ARG A 73 3.66 -12.56 9.69
N SER A 74 3.38 -12.97 8.45
CA SER A 74 2.16 -12.64 7.73
C SER A 74 1.23 -13.85 7.68
N TYR A 75 0.12 -13.75 6.95
CA TYR A 75 -0.80 -14.86 6.71
C TYR A 75 -1.16 -14.93 5.24
N ARG A 76 -1.53 -16.12 4.77
CA ARG A 76 -1.94 -16.35 3.38
C ARG A 76 -3.06 -15.39 3.00
N GLY A 77 -2.89 -14.67 1.88
CA GLY A 77 -3.86 -13.71 1.37
C GLY A 77 -3.76 -12.31 1.98
N HIS A 78 -2.76 -12.05 2.84
CA HIS A 78 -2.47 -10.70 3.30
C HIS A 78 -1.85 -9.84 2.20
N LEU A 79 -2.37 -8.63 2.03
CA LEU A 79 -1.93 -7.65 1.05
C LEU A 79 -1.00 -6.62 1.68
N TRP A 80 0.13 -6.40 1.04
CA TRP A 80 1.15 -5.46 1.44
C TRP A 80 1.51 -4.53 0.29
N LEU A 81 1.81 -3.29 0.63
CA LEU A 81 2.50 -2.34 -0.24
C LEU A 81 3.63 -1.67 0.55
N PHE A 82 4.55 -1.06 -0.16
CA PHE A 82 5.77 -0.50 0.42
C PHE A 82 5.92 0.95 -0.03
N ARG A 83 6.20 1.83 0.93
CA ARG A 83 6.32 3.27 0.69
C ARG A 83 7.65 3.79 1.20
N ASP A 84 8.12 4.88 0.63
CA ASP A 84 9.14 5.68 1.30
C ASP A 84 8.59 6.22 2.63
N ALA A 85 9.33 6.05 3.72
CA ALA A 85 8.87 6.42 5.05
C ALA A 85 8.78 7.94 5.28
N GLY A 86 9.49 8.75 4.50
CA GLY A 86 9.49 10.20 4.59
C GLY A 86 8.54 10.87 3.59
N THR A 87 8.46 10.35 2.36
CA THR A 87 7.73 10.99 1.26
C THR A 87 6.46 10.27 0.82
N TYR A 88 6.23 9.04 1.31
CA TYR A 88 5.18 8.15 0.84
C TYR A 88 5.25 7.78 -0.65
N ASP A 89 6.40 8.02 -1.31
CA ASP A 89 6.65 7.55 -2.68
C ASP A 89 6.41 6.04 -2.79
N GLY A 90 5.79 5.59 -3.88
CA GLY A 90 5.57 4.18 -4.16
C GLY A 90 6.87 3.42 -4.42
N LEU A 91 7.02 2.27 -3.77
CA LEU A 91 8.07 1.30 -4.04
C LEU A 91 7.46 0.04 -4.65
N LEU A 92 8.27 -0.69 -5.40
CA LEU A 92 7.87 -1.99 -5.93
C LEU A 92 8.33 -3.09 -5.01
N VAL A 93 7.57 -4.17 -4.98
CA VAL A 93 7.88 -5.43 -4.32
C VAL A 93 7.75 -6.54 -5.35
N ASN A 94 8.82 -7.29 -5.57
CA ASN A 94 8.88 -8.32 -6.62
C ASN A 94 8.40 -7.76 -7.99
N GLN A 95 8.82 -6.53 -8.30
CA GLN A 95 8.46 -5.78 -9.52
C GLN A 95 6.96 -5.42 -9.66
N GLN A 96 6.18 -5.49 -8.57
CA GLN A 96 4.76 -5.16 -8.53
C GLN A 96 4.46 -4.14 -7.42
N GLU A 97 3.32 -3.45 -7.49
CA GLU A 97 2.92 -2.46 -6.46
C GLU A 97 2.31 -3.11 -5.21
N LEU A 98 1.77 -4.33 -5.36
CA LEU A 98 1.15 -5.11 -4.29
C LEU A 98 1.88 -6.44 -4.13
N PHE A 99 2.06 -6.84 -2.89
CA PHE A 99 2.52 -8.17 -2.51
C PHE A 99 1.41 -8.92 -1.79
N VAL A 100 1.18 -10.17 -2.21
CA VAL A 100 0.25 -11.08 -1.54
C VAL A 100 1.05 -12.17 -0.86
N ALA A 101 0.95 -12.26 0.47
CA ALA A 101 1.59 -13.32 1.22
C ALA A 101 0.96 -14.68 0.88
N ALA A 102 1.80 -15.68 0.61
CA ALA A 102 1.39 -17.04 0.28
C ALA A 102 2.41 -18.04 0.82
N PRO A 103 2.02 -19.29 1.16
CA PRO A 103 2.93 -20.27 1.75
C PRO A 103 4.16 -20.60 0.90
N ASN A 104 4.05 -20.50 -0.42
CA ASN A 104 5.13 -20.73 -1.38
C ASN A 104 5.99 -19.49 -1.67
N VAL A 105 5.64 -18.32 -1.12
CA VAL A 105 6.34 -17.07 -1.36
C VAL A 105 7.02 -16.63 -0.07
N THR A 106 8.33 -16.84 0.00
CA THR A 106 9.13 -16.60 1.22
C THR A 106 9.86 -15.27 1.20
N LYS A 107 9.88 -14.54 0.07
CA LYS A 107 10.62 -13.29 -0.11
C LYS A 107 9.77 -12.20 -0.74
N ALA A 108 9.92 -11.00 -0.20
CA ALA A 108 9.39 -9.77 -0.75
C ALA A 108 10.58 -8.82 -0.97
N ASP A 109 11.10 -8.80 -2.20
CA ASP A 109 12.24 -7.98 -2.59
C ASP A 109 11.74 -6.60 -3.02
N ILE A 110 12.02 -5.60 -2.19
CA ILE A 110 11.55 -4.23 -2.32
C ILE A 110 12.60 -3.42 -3.08
N THR A 111 12.18 -2.78 -4.17
CA THR A 111 13.04 -2.04 -5.09
C THR A 111 12.47 -0.66 -5.40
N LEU A 112 13.36 0.28 -5.73
CA LEU A 112 12.96 1.56 -6.28
C LEU A 112 12.42 1.35 -7.71
N PRO A 113 11.22 1.86 -8.06
CA PRO A 113 10.76 1.84 -9.44
C PRO A 113 11.63 2.76 -10.30
N VAL A 114 11.59 2.52 -11.61
CA VAL A 114 12.07 3.50 -12.60
C VAL A 114 10.99 4.57 -12.73
N PHE A 115 11.11 5.62 -11.91
CA PHE A 115 10.24 6.78 -12.02
C PHE A 115 10.40 7.47 -13.37
N THR A 116 9.33 8.09 -13.87
CA THR A 116 9.45 9.04 -14.98
C THR A 116 10.38 10.18 -14.55
N LEU A 117 11.05 10.81 -15.52
CA LEU A 117 11.91 11.95 -15.23
C LEU A 117 11.13 13.06 -14.51
N LYS A 118 9.87 13.28 -14.91
CA LYS A 118 8.96 14.25 -14.30
C LYS A 118 8.73 13.95 -12.82
N GLU A 119 8.29 12.74 -12.48
CA GLU A 119 8.05 12.34 -11.08
C GLU A 119 9.32 12.44 -10.24
N ARG A 120 10.46 12.03 -10.81
CA ARG A 120 11.74 12.14 -10.11
C ARG A 120 12.12 13.60 -9.83
N CYS A 121 11.90 14.51 -10.78
CA CYS A 121 12.11 15.94 -10.58
C CYS A 121 11.19 16.49 -9.48
N LEU A 122 9.90 16.12 -9.49
CA LEU A 122 8.95 16.52 -8.44
C LEU A 122 9.43 16.07 -7.05
N GLN A 123 9.86 14.82 -6.90
CA GLN A 123 10.41 14.31 -5.65
C GLN A 123 11.62 15.12 -5.15
N VAL A 124 12.53 15.49 -6.06
CA VAL A 124 13.72 16.29 -5.70
C VAL A 124 13.30 17.70 -5.28
N VAL A 125 12.43 18.36 -6.04
CA VAL A 125 11.96 19.71 -5.70
C VAL A 125 11.24 19.72 -4.35
N ARG A 126 10.34 18.75 -4.08
CA ARG A 126 9.66 18.60 -2.79
C ARG A 126 10.62 18.40 -1.61
N SER A 127 11.81 17.84 -1.84
CA SER A 127 12.83 17.68 -0.78
C SER A 127 13.66 18.94 -0.52
N LEU A 128 13.70 19.88 -1.48
CA LEU A 128 14.55 21.07 -1.42
C LEU A 128 13.76 22.35 -1.10
N VAL A 129 12.46 22.38 -1.43
CA VAL A 129 11.62 23.56 -1.33
C VAL A 129 10.48 23.29 -0.35
N SER A 130 10.19 24.26 0.53
CA SER A 130 9.03 24.18 1.41
C SER A 130 7.74 24.24 0.60
N PRO A 131 6.67 23.51 0.97
CA PRO A 131 5.38 23.58 0.30
C PRO A 131 4.80 25.00 0.17
N MET A 132 5.12 25.89 1.13
CA MET A 132 4.68 27.30 1.12
C MET A 132 5.36 28.13 0.03
N ASP A 133 6.49 27.65 -0.51
CA ASP A 133 7.32 28.35 -1.48
C ASP A 133 7.18 27.77 -2.90
N TYR A 134 6.41 26.69 -3.11
CA TYR A 134 6.23 26.10 -4.44
C TYR A 134 5.74 27.11 -5.48
N ARG A 135 4.77 27.97 -5.10
CA ARG A 135 4.20 29.00 -5.98
C ARG A 135 5.15 30.19 -6.26
N LYS A 136 6.32 30.22 -5.63
CA LYS A 136 7.37 31.23 -5.87
C LYS A 136 8.42 30.77 -6.89
N LEU A 137 8.41 29.49 -7.26
CA LEU A 137 9.34 28.94 -8.25
C LEU A 137 9.00 29.49 -9.64
N ASP A 138 10.01 29.83 -10.45
CA ASP A 138 9.80 30.31 -11.81
C ASP A 138 9.58 29.13 -12.79
N ILE A 139 8.42 28.49 -12.68
CA ILE A 139 8.00 27.33 -13.49
C ILE A 139 6.57 27.50 -14.00
N VAL A 140 6.18 26.67 -14.98
CA VAL A 140 4.83 26.72 -15.55
C VAL A 140 3.75 26.40 -14.51
N GLN A 141 2.59 27.05 -14.63
CA GLN A 141 1.54 27.01 -13.62
C GLN A 141 1.03 25.60 -13.29
N SER A 142 0.95 24.73 -14.29
CA SER A 142 0.51 23.34 -14.11
C SER A 142 1.43 22.55 -13.18
N LEU A 143 2.74 22.86 -13.15
CA LEU A 143 3.68 22.14 -12.30
C LEU A 143 3.53 22.49 -10.81
N TYR A 144 2.92 23.62 -10.46
CA TYR A 144 2.63 23.91 -9.05
C TYR A 144 1.61 22.92 -8.47
N GLU A 145 0.53 22.66 -9.22
CA GLU A 145 -0.51 21.70 -8.82
C GLU A 145 0.09 20.30 -8.67
N GLU A 146 1.00 19.93 -9.57
CA GLU A 146 1.72 18.67 -9.48
C GLU A 146 2.68 18.60 -8.29
N LEU A 147 3.39 19.68 -7.96
CA LEU A 147 4.23 19.72 -6.76
C LEU A 147 3.40 19.59 -5.47
N GLU A 148 2.25 20.25 -5.43
CA GLU A 148 1.29 20.21 -4.33
C GLU A 148 0.61 18.84 -4.18
N ASP A 149 0.45 18.09 -5.27
CA ASP A 149 -0.11 16.75 -5.25
C ASP A 149 0.89 15.69 -4.76
N HIS A 150 1.02 15.58 -3.44
CA HIS A 150 1.95 14.62 -2.82
C HIS A 150 1.47 13.16 -2.93
N PRO A 151 2.40 12.19 -2.92
CA PRO A 151 2.05 10.77 -2.88
C PRO A 151 1.13 10.45 -1.70
N ASP A 152 0.02 9.75 -1.98
CA ASP A 152 -0.98 9.40 -0.98
C ASP A 152 -1.41 7.93 -1.16
N ILE A 153 -1.35 7.18 -0.06
CA ILE A 153 -1.66 5.74 -0.05
C ILE A 153 -3.11 5.51 -0.51
N TRP A 154 -4.05 6.36 -0.11
CA TRP A 154 -5.47 6.16 -0.45
C TRP A 154 -5.75 6.42 -1.93
N LYS A 155 -5.10 7.42 -2.55
CA LYS A 155 -5.15 7.66 -4.00
C LYS A 155 -4.70 6.41 -4.75
N ASP A 156 -3.57 5.84 -4.36
CA ASP A 156 -3.05 4.64 -5.01
C ASP A 156 -3.93 3.42 -4.78
N LEU A 157 -4.46 3.21 -3.57
CA LEU A 157 -5.39 2.11 -3.31
C LEU A 157 -6.66 2.20 -4.15
N ARG A 158 -7.20 3.41 -4.36
CA ARG A 158 -8.33 3.63 -5.26
C ARG A 158 -7.97 3.28 -6.71
N ARG A 159 -6.83 3.78 -7.21
CA ARG A 159 -6.33 3.47 -8.55
C ARG A 159 -6.17 1.96 -8.76
N LEU A 160 -5.43 1.30 -7.87
CA LEU A 160 -5.17 -0.15 -7.92
C LEU A 160 -6.47 -0.97 -7.83
N SER A 161 -7.43 -0.52 -7.03
CA SER A 161 -8.74 -1.19 -6.92
C SER A 161 -9.53 -1.09 -8.23
N LEU A 162 -9.45 0.04 -8.93
CA LEU A 162 -10.11 0.24 -10.22
C LEU A 162 -9.46 -0.63 -11.31
N GLU A 163 -8.13 -0.56 -11.44
CA GLU A 163 -7.35 -1.36 -12.41
C GLU A 163 -7.63 -2.86 -12.24
N ARG A 164 -7.66 -3.36 -11.00
CA ARG A 164 -7.99 -4.76 -10.71
C ARG A 164 -9.42 -5.11 -11.12
N SER A 165 -10.38 -4.20 -10.90
CA SER A 165 -11.78 -4.45 -11.27
C SER A 165 -11.99 -4.50 -12.79
N GLU A 166 -11.22 -3.71 -13.54
CA GLU A 166 -11.23 -3.71 -15.00
C GLU A 166 -10.57 -4.96 -15.56
N ALA A 167 -9.43 -5.38 -15.01
CA ALA A 167 -8.76 -6.62 -15.39
C ALA A 167 -9.60 -7.88 -15.13
N LEU A 168 -10.55 -7.85 -14.20
CA LEU A 168 -11.49 -8.94 -13.93
C LEU A 168 -12.72 -8.94 -14.86
N ARG A 169 -12.98 -7.84 -15.58
CA ARG A 169 -14.10 -7.71 -16.51
C ARG A 169 -13.74 -8.08 -17.95
N ASN A 170 -12.46 -8.09 -18.29
CA ASN A 170 -11.92 -8.44 -19.60
C ASN A 170 -11.43 -9.90 -19.62
#